data_AF-A0A7V1N7S0-F1
#
_entry.id   AF-A0A7V1N7S0-F1
#
_cell.length_a   1.000
_cell.length_b   1.000
_cell.length_c   1.000
_cell.angle_alpha   90.00
_cell.angle_beta   90.00
_cell.angle_gamma   90.00
#
_symmetry.space_group_name_H-M   'P 1'
#
loop_
_entity.id
_entity.type
_entity.pdbx_description
1 polymer ?
#
loop_
_entity_poly.entity_id
_entity_poly.type
_entity_poly.pdbx_seq_one_letter_code
_entity_poly.pdbx_strand_id
1 'polypeptide(L)'
;MRVQFFRGVLPLLASLPLAILFASGCEGPQGPAGEGVSDLDLVPPTIQLTRPRSSDTLFVDTFTVAAEASDNEGVGYVEFFLDGSSDLGGTAAVDSSAPYSLLWDMATSGHGLGPHLLVARAY
;
A
#
# COMPACT_ATOMS: atom_id res chain seq x y z
N MET A 1 -34.56 -12.92 -38.10
CA MET A 1 -35.02 -12.11 -39.25
C MET A 1 -34.20 -10.83 -39.19
N ARG A 2 -33.09 -10.66 -39.91
CA ARG A 2 -32.97 -10.60 -41.36
C ARG A 2 -31.65 -11.24 -41.82
N VAL A 3 -31.73 -11.87 -42.99
CA VAL A 3 -30.68 -12.57 -43.71
C VAL A 3 -30.47 -11.82 -45.02
N GLN A 4 -29.22 -11.50 -45.39
CA GLN A 4 -28.70 -11.35 -46.77
C GLN A 4 -27.17 -11.52 -46.65
N PHE A 5 -26.46 -12.54 -47.15
CA PHE A 5 -26.32 -13.26 -48.43
C PHE A 5 -25.44 -12.61 -49.51
N PHE A 6 -24.37 -13.36 -49.83
CA PHE A 6 -23.71 -13.62 -51.12
C PHE A 6 -22.80 -12.57 -51.78
N ARG A 7 -21.50 -12.93 -51.89
CA ARG A 7 -20.74 -13.28 -53.12
C ARG A 7 -19.24 -13.23 -52.77
N GLY A 8 -18.35 -14.10 -53.20
CA GLY A 8 -18.42 -15.17 -54.19
C GLY A 8 -17.16 -16.05 -54.10
N VAL A 9 -17.25 -17.16 -54.82
CA VAL A 9 -16.27 -18.25 -54.97
C VAL A 9 -15.22 -17.89 -56.03
N LEU A 10 -13.94 -18.22 -55.81
CA LEU A 10 -12.96 -18.75 -56.80
C LEU A 10 -11.59 -19.04 -56.10
N PRO A 11 -10.65 -19.83 -56.66
CA PRO A 11 -10.29 -21.12 -56.08
C PRO A 11 -8.76 -21.37 -55.98
N LEU A 12 -8.42 -22.57 -55.53
CA LEU A 12 -7.28 -23.40 -55.95
C LEU A 12 -5.83 -22.87 -55.82
N LEU A 13 -5.15 -23.43 -54.82
CA LEU A 13 -3.75 -23.91 -54.82
C LEU A 13 -2.70 -23.13 -55.63
N ALA A 14 -1.84 -22.43 -54.89
CA ALA A 14 -0.42 -22.37 -55.22
C ALA A 14 0.39 -22.59 -53.95
N SER A 15 0.94 -23.79 -53.83
CA SER A 15 2.01 -24.12 -52.89
C SER A 15 3.20 -23.20 -53.17
N LEU A 16 3.41 -22.20 -52.31
CA LEU A 16 4.64 -21.42 -52.31
C LEU A 16 5.68 -22.14 -51.44
N PRO A 17 6.92 -22.30 -51.92
CA PRO A 17 7.95 -22.95 -51.15
C PRO A 17 8.25 -22.13 -49.89
N LEU A 18 8.47 -22.83 -48.79
CA LEU A 18 9.05 -22.30 -47.56
C LEU A 18 10.46 -21.79 -47.87
N ALA A 19 10.57 -20.52 -48.28
CA ALA A 19 11.84 -19.84 -48.38
C ALA A 19 12.21 -19.33 -46.98
N ILE A 20 13.08 -20.10 -46.32
CA ILE A 20 13.75 -19.66 -45.09
C ILE A 20 14.71 -18.54 -45.49
N LEU A 21 14.27 -17.28 -45.36
CA LEU A 21 15.18 -16.16 -45.38
C LEU A 21 15.80 -16.06 -43.98
N PHE A 22 17.02 -16.57 -43.82
CA PHE A 22 17.85 -16.20 -42.68
C PHE A 22 18.31 -14.75 -42.87
N ALA A 23 17.41 -13.80 -42.59
CA ALA A 23 17.81 -12.44 -42.30
C ALA A 23 18.47 -12.46 -40.92
N SER A 24 19.80 -12.47 -40.90
CA SER A 24 20.55 -11.99 -39.73
C SER A 24 20.28 -10.48 -39.62
N GLY A 25 19.21 -10.17 -38.90
CA GLY A 25 18.87 -8.85 -38.38
C GLY A 25 18.21 -9.08 -37.03
N CYS A 26 19.02 -9.31 -36.01
CA CYS A 26 18.54 -9.33 -34.63
C CYS A 26 18.16 -7.90 -34.22
N GLU A 27 17.08 -7.85 -33.46
CA GLU A 27 16.33 -6.73 -32.92
C GLU A 27 15.75 -5.65 -33.87
N GLY A 28 14.42 -5.52 -33.81
CA GLY A 28 13.62 -4.53 -34.52
C GLY A 28 13.77 -3.10 -33.99
N PRO A 29 12.83 -2.18 -34.30
CA PRO A 29 12.95 -0.80 -33.82
C PRO A 29 13.01 -0.82 -32.29
N GLN A 30 14.09 -0.29 -31.73
CA GLN A 30 14.12 0.07 -30.33
C GLN A 30 12.93 1.03 -30.14
N GLY A 31 11.90 0.57 -29.40
CA GLY A 31 10.92 1.49 -28.83
C GLY A 31 11.65 2.62 -28.08
N PRO A 32 11.02 3.78 -27.86
CA PRO A 32 11.67 4.84 -27.12
C PRO A 32 12.28 4.27 -25.83
N ALA A 33 13.58 4.50 -25.62
CA ALA A 33 14.25 4.14 -24.38
C ALA A 33 13.56 4.91 -23.24
N GLY A 34 12.65 4.27 -22.52
CA GLY A 34 11.88 4.97 -21.49
C GLY A 34 10.78 4.19 -20.77
N GLU A 35 10.35 3.02 -21.23
CA GLU A 35 9.40 2.20 -20.46
C GLU A 35 10.15 1.07 -19.74
N GLY A 36 10.56 1.34 -18.52
CA GLY A 36 11.14 0.31 -17.66
C GLY A 36 12.04 0.85 -16.57
N VAL A 37 11.52 1.68 -15.67
CA VAL A 37 12.05 1.70 -14.30
C VAL A 37 10.86 1.69 -13.37
N SER A 38 10.76 0.61 -12.61
CA SER A 38 9.81 0.42 -11.53
C SER A 38 9.84 1.61 -10.57
N ASP A 39 8.78 2.40 -10.55
CA ASP A 39 8.53 3.40 -9.51
C ASP A 39 7.97 2.70 -8.26
N LEU A 40 8.71 1.68 -7.80
CA LEU A 40 8.38 0.97 -6.58
C LEU A 40 9.03 1.73 -5.43
N ASP A 41 8.20 2.20 -4.52
CA ASP A 41 8.68 2.76 -3.27
C ASP A 41 9.26 1.65 -2.38
N LEU A 42 10.49 1.88 -1.92
CA LEU A 42 11.28 0.96 -1.09
C LEU A 42 11.77 1.63 0.18
N VAL A 43 11.43 2.90 0.40
CA VAL A 43 11.79 3.61 1.60
C VAL A 43 10.63 3.43 2.58
N PRO A 44 10.86 2.84 3.77
CA PRO A 44 9.79 2.69 4.74
C PRO A 44 9.52 4.02 5.46
N PRO A 45 8.30 4.21 5.97
CA PRO A 45 7.95 5.43 6.66
C PRO A 45 8.68 5.53 8.00
N THR A 46 8.97 6.77 8.38
CA THR A 46 9.52 7.10 9.70
C THR A 46 8.41 7.58 10.62
N ILE A 47 8.51 7.28 11.91
CA ILE A 47 7.50 7.66 12.90
C ILE A 47 8.13 8.06 14.23
N GLN A 48 7.55 9.06 14.88
CA GLN A 48 7.84 9.43 16.26
C GLN A 48 6.57 9.65 17.06
N LEU A 49 6.46 8.93 18.19
CA LEU A 49 5.42 9.14 19.17
C LEU A 49 5.69 10.45 19.95
N THR A 50 4.74 11.39 19.93
CA THR A 50 4.86 12.71 20.58
C THR A 50 4.09 12.79 21.90
N ARG A 51 3.08 11.93 22.08
CA ARG A 51 2.28 11.77 23.30
C ARG A 51 1.77 10.33 23.46
N PRO A 52 1.68 9.85 24.71
CA PRO A 52 2.44 10.28 25.88
C PRO A 52 3.96 10.12 25.69
N ARG A 53 4.76 10.92 26.41
CA ARG A 53 6.22 10.72 26.45
C ARG A 53 6.55 9.57 27.41
N SER A 54 7.69 8.91 27.21
CA SER A 54 8.12 7.80 28.07
C SER A 54 8.24 8.15 29.56
N SER A 55 8.36 9.43 29.91
CA SER A 55 8.42 9.92 31.29
C SER A 55 7.06 10.34 31.86
N ASP A 56 5.99 10.30 31.08
CA ASP A 56 4.68 10.77 31.51
C ASP A 56 4.02 9.73 32.42
N THR A 57 3.44 10.20 33.52
CA THR A 57 2.52 9.41 34.35
C THR A 57 1.12 9.95 34.14
N LEU A 58 0.22 9.11 33.65
CA LEU A 58 -1.17 9.48 33.38
C LEU A 58 -2.04 9.06 34.56
N PHE A 59 -2.86 9.99 35.05
CA PHE A 59 -3.81 9.78 36.17
C PHE A 59 -5.26 9.75 35.68
N VAL A 60 -5.46 9.48 34.38
CA VAL A 60 -6.75 9.48 33.70
C VAL A 60 -6.91 8.18 32.93
N ASP A 61 -8.13 7.68 32.84
CA ASP A 61 -8.44 6.44 32.09
C ASP A 61 -8.45 6.67 30.58
N THR A 62 -8.77 7.89 30.17
CA THR A 62 -8.83 8.30 28.76
C THR A 62 -7.75 9.35 28.47
N PHE A 63 -6.91 9.10 27.47
CA PHE A 63 -5.83 10.00 27.09
C PHE A 63 -5.59 10.02 25.58
N THR A 64 -4.97 11.10 25.10
CA THR A 64 -4.61 11.22 23.69
C THR A 64 -3.25 10.59 23.43
N VAL A 65 -3.21 9.70 22.45
CA VAL A 65 -1.98 9.22 21.83
C VAL A 65 -1.76 10.01 20.55
N ALA A 66 -0.54 10.51 20.34
CA ALA A 66 -0.22 11.27 19.13
C ALA A 66 1.17 10.89 18.59
N ALA A 67 1.29 10.91 17.27
CA ALA A 67 2.54 10.66 16.55
C ALA A 67 2.66 11.54 15.31
N GLU A 68 3.90 11.78 14.90
CA GLU A 68 4.25 12.38 13.62
C GLU A 68 4.93 11.31 12.76
N ALA A 69 4.49 11.17 11.51
CA ALA A 69 5.08 10.23 10.58
C ALA A 69 5.38 10.91 9.23
N SER A 70 6.43 10.46 8.56
CA SER A 70 6.86 11.01 7.27
C SER A 70 7.50 9.94 6.39
N ASP A 71 7.26 10.06 5.09
CA ASP A 71 7.77 9.20 4.01
C ASP A 71 7.98 10.07 2.75
N ASN A 72 8.72 9.59 1.74
CA ASN A 72 8.86 10.25 0.44
C ASN A 72 7.60 10.18 -0.44
N GLU A 73 6.83 9.09 -0.40
CA GLU A 73 5.57 8.98 -1.15
C GLU A 73 4.33 9.34 -0.30
N GLY A 74 4.54 9.53 1.00
CA GLY A 74 3.51 9.83 1.98
C GLY A 74 3.15 8.63 2.85
N VAL A 75 2.46 8.89 3.95
CA VAL A 75 2.06 7.87 4.93
C VAL A 75 0.57 7.61 4.78
N GLY A 76 0.20 6.36 4.49
CA GLY A 76 -1.19 5.95 4.34
C GLY A 76 -1.94 5.97 5.67
N TYR A 77 -1.34 5.40 6.72
CA TYR A 77 -1.90 5.45 8.08
C TYR A 77 -0.87 5.11 9.16
N VAL A 78 -1.20 5.44 10.40
CA VAL A 78 -0.48 5.05 11.61
C VAL A 78 -1.37 4.15 12.46
N GLU A 79 -0.83 3.03 12.90
CA GLU A 79 -1.44 2.14 13.89
C GLU A 79 -0.71 2.25 15.22
N PHE A 80 -1.47 2.31 16.30
CA PHE A 80 -0.96 2.42 17.66
C PHE A 80 -1.24 1.15 18.44
N PHE A 81 -0.29 0.78 19.30
CA PHE A 81 -0.35 -0.45 20.08
C PHE A 81 -0.03 -0.16 21.54
N LEU A 82 -0.86 -0.65 22.45
CA LEU A 82 -0.62 -0.67 23.88
C LEU A 82 -0.41 -2.12 24.30
N ASP A 83 0.75 -2.42 24.89
CA ASP A 83 1.17 -3.79 25.25
C ASP A 83 1.02 -4.81 24.11
N GLY A 84 1.16 -4.35 22.86
CA GLY A 84 1.01 -5.16 21.65
C GLY A 84 -0.43 -5.30 21.12
N SER A 85 -1.43 -4.73 21.80
CA SER A 85 -2.82 -4.67 21.34
C SER A 85 -3.10 -3.35 20.62
N SER A 86 -3.72 -3.40 19.43
CA SER A 86 -4.27 -2.23 18.73
C SER A 86 -5.80 -2.16 18.84
N ASP A 87 -6.41 -2.84 19.80
CA ASP A 87 -7.86 -2.82 20.03
C ASP A 87 -8.27 -1.77 21.09
N LEU A 88 -9.23 -0.92 20.73
CA LEU A 88 -9.83 0.12 21.58
C LEU A 88 -11.23 -0.28 22.09
N GLY A 89 -11.47 -1.57 22.35
CA GLY A 89 -12.79 -2.08 22.68
C GLY A 89 -13.61 -2.39 21.43
N GLY A 90 -13.02 -3.12 20.48
CA GLY A 90 -13.65 -3.54 19.22
C GLY A 90 -13.42 -2.59 18.04
N THR A 91 -12.57 -1.57 18.20
CA THR A 91 -12.17 -0.66 17.13
C THR A 91 -10.64 -0.68 16.99
N ALA A 92 -10.13 -0.71 15.76
CA ALA A 92 -8.68 -0.65 15.52
C ALA A 92 -8.13 0.75 15.84
N ALA A 93 -7.00 0.81 16.53
CA ALA A 93 -6.29 2.04 16.89
C ALA A 93 -5.50 2.60 15.69
N VAL A 94 -6.19 3.03 14.64
CA VAL A 94 -5.60 3.50 13.38
C VAL A 94 -6.06 4.92 13.06
N ASP A 95 -5.13 5.76 12.60
CA ASP A 95 -5.42 7.09 12.05
C ASP A 95 -4.74 7.26 10.68
N SER A 96 -5.45 7.80 9.70
CA SER A 96 -4.98 8.04 8.32
C SER A 96 -4.78 9.52 8.00
N SER A 97 -4.92 10.42 8.98
CA SER A 97 -4.81 11.87 8.77
C SER A 97 -3.76 12.49 9.68
N ALA A 98 -2.72 13.07 9.08
CA ALA A 98 -1.72 13.83 9.84
C ALA A 98 -2.31 15.17 10.36
N PRO A 99 -1.96 15.61 11.59
CA PRO A 99 -1.14 14.92 12.59
C PRO A 99 -1.88 13.74 13.24
N TYR A 100 -1.23 12.58 13.31
CA TYR A 100 -1.87 11.32 13.70
C TYR A 100 -2.18 11.30 15.19
N SER A 101 -3.45 11.15 15.54
CA SER A 101 -3.88 11.13 16.94
C SER A 101 -5.15 10.34 17.20
N LEU A 102 -5.19 9.66 18.34
CA LEU A 102 -6.36 8.91 18.80
C LEU A 102 -6.63 9.18 20.27
N LEU A 103 -7.89 9.08 20.64
CA LEU A 103 -8.30 9.03 22.04
C LEU A 103 -8.33 7.56 22.49
N TRP A 104 -7.47 7.21 23.44
CA TRP A 104 -7.39 5.87 24.01
C TRP A 104 -8.14 5.83 25.33
N ASP A 105 -9.02 4.85 25.51
CA ASP A 105 -9.70 4.55 26.77
C ASP A 105 -9.23 3.18 27.30
N MET A 106 -8.61 3.18 28.48
CA MET A 106 -8.06 1.97 29.11
C MET A 106 -9.16 1.00 29.54
N ALA A 107 -10.31 1.51 29.95
CA ALA A 107 -11.42 0.68 30.42
C ALA A 107 -12.08 -0.08 29.26
N THR A 108 -12.27 0.56 28.10
CA THR A 108 -12.89 -0.11 26.93
C THR A 108 -11.92 -1.07 26.24
N SER A 109 -10.63 -0.74 26.21
CA SER A 109 -9.59 -1.62 25.64
C SER A 109 -9.20 -2.79 26.56
N GLY A 110 -9.68 -2.82 27.81
CA GLY A 110 -9.44 -3.91 28.75
C GLY A 110 -8.06 -3.89 29.41
N HIS A 111 -7.34 -2.77 29.34
CA HIS A 111 -6.03 -2.61 30.00
C HIS A 111 -6.22 -2.11 31.45
N GLY A 112 -5.38 -2.63 32.37
CA GLY A 112 -5.41 -2.24 33.78
C GLY A 112 -4.59 -0.99 34.08
N LEU A 113 -4.52 -0.60 35.36
CA LEU A 113 -3.58 0.44 35.81
C LEU A 113 -2.17 -0.16 35.94
N GLY A 114 -1.15 0.57 35.49
CA GLY A 114 0.24 0.15 35.65
C GLY A 114 1.19 0.73 34.61
N PRO A 115 2.43 0.23 34.55
CA PRO A 115 3.32 0.52 33.44
C PRO A 115 2.86 -0.21 32.18
N HIS A 116 2.84 0.50 31.06
CA HIS A 116 2.47 -0.03 29.75
C HIS A 116 3.52 0.34 28.71
N LEU A 117 3.63 -0.47 27.66
CA LEU A 117 4.45 -0.19 26.49
C LEU A 117 3.56 0.34 25.36
N LEU A 118 3.80 1.59 24.97
CA LEU A 118 3.15 2.21 23.83
C LEU A 118 4.07 2.21 22.61
N VAL A 119 3.58 1.68 21.49
CA VAL A 119 4.29 1.60 20.21
C VAL A 119 3.39 2.18 19.11
N ALA A 120 4.00 2.78 18.10
CA ALA A 120 3.30 3.20 16.89
C ALA A 120 4.03 2.68 15.65
N ARG A 121 3.28 2.33 14.60
CA ARG A 121 3.81 1.88 13.30
C ARG A 121 3.14 2.67 12.19
N ALA A 122 3.93 3.28 11.32
CA ALA A 122 3.46 3.93 10.10
C ALA A 122 3.52 2.96 8.92
N TYR A 123 2.63 3.17 7.95
CA TYR A 123 2.51 2.41 6.71
C TYR A 123 2.21 3.32 5.53
#